data_AF-A0A6P3AM65-F1
#
_entry.id   AF-A0A6P3AM65-F1
#
_cell.length_a   1.000
_cell.length_b   1.000
_cell.length_c   1.000
_cell.angle_alpha   90.00
_cell.angle_beta   90.00
_cell.angle_gamma   90.00
#
_symmetry.space_group_name_H-M   'P 1'
#
loop_
_entity.id
_entity.type
_entity.pdbx_description
1 polymer ?
#
loop_
_entity_poly.entity_id
_entity_poly.type
_entity_poly.pdbx_seq_one_letter_code
_entity_poly.pdbx_strand_id
1 'polypeptide(L)'
;MAANNKENTMKRPISLTILAWIIIVTNAITCIYTPFTIGMPTTQALLSHYLLPVWATLGISVILEVVNVVVGIAILKGREWSRKTYIATAVFSFAFSFVNMPASMYAVLIPGVLLFALFVYLMFRRPATAYFQANA
;
A
#
# COMPACT_ATOMS: atom_id res chain seq x y z
N MET A 1 33.79 -35.67 -9.70
CA MET A 1 32.33 -35.86 -9.68
C MET A 1 31.70 -34.66 -8.99
N ALA A 2 31.18 -33.72 -9.79
CA ALA A 2 30.54 -32.50 -9.33
C ALA A 2 29.13 -32.83 -8.84
N ALA A 3 28.99 -33.08 -7.53
CA ALA A 3 27.69 -33.11 -6.89
C ALA A 3 27.19 -31.66 -6.77
N ASN A 4 26.19 -31.41 -7.60
CA ASN A 4 25.55 -30.14 -7.88
C ASN A 4 24.90 -29.57 -6.61
N ASN A 5 25.63 -28.71 -5.88
CA ASN A 5 25.06 -27.76 -4.92
C ASN A 5 24.19 -26.76 -5.71
N LYS A 6 23.01 -27.20 -6.15
CA LYS A 6 21.90 -26.29 -6.43
C LYS A 6 21.32 -25.88 -5.09
N GLU A 7 22.07 -25.05 -4.39
CA GLU A 7 21.49 -24.12 -3.44
C GLU A 7 20.56 -23.25 -4.29
N ASN A 8 19.30 -23.67 -4.42
CA ASN A 8 18.24 -22.86 -5.01
C ASN A 8 17.97 -21.71 -4.04
N THR A 9 18.94 -20.80 -3.93
CA THR A 9 18.75 -19.49 -3.35
C THR A 9 17.79 -18.80 -4.29
N MET A 10 16.49 -18.96 -4.04
CA MET A 10 15.46 -18.23 -4.77
C MET A 10 15.68 -16.75 -4.50
N LYS A 11 16.49 -16.13 -5.36
CA LYS A 11 16.87 -14.73 -5.26
C LYS A 11 15.59 -13.93 -5.24
N ARG A 12 15.40 -13.21 -4.15
CA ARG A 12 14.28 -12.33 -3.91
C ARG A 12 14.06 -11.47 -5.16
N PRO A 13 12.88 -11.51 -5.80
CA PRO A 13 12.63 -10.75 -7.01
C PRO A 13 12.85 -9.26 -6.73
N ILE A 14 13.76 -8.62 -7.45
CA ILE A 14 14.07 -7.19 -7.30
C ILE A 14 12.78 -6.35 -7.42
N SER A 15 11.83 -6.80 -8.24
CA SER A 15 10.51 -6.19 -8.39
C SER A 15 9.71 -6.11 -7.08
N LEU A 16 9.78 -7.13 -6.21
CA LEU A 16 9.13 -7.11 -4.89
C LEU A 16 9.83 -6.16 -3.92
N THR A 17 11.16 -6.07 -4.02
CA THR A 17 11.94 -5.12 -3.21
C THR A 17 11.62 -3.68 -3.60
N ILE A 18 11.62 -3.36 -4.90
CA ILE A 18 11.24 -2.04 -5.41
C ILE A 18 9.81 -1.69 -4.98
N LEU A 19 8.86 -2.62 -5.16
CA LEU A 19 7.47 -2.43 -4.78
C LEU A 19 7.31 -2.04 -3.30
N ALA A 20 7.90 -2.83 -2.41
CA ALA A 20 7.76 -2.59 -0.99
C ALA A 20 8.46 -1.29 -0.56
N TRP A 21 9.60 -0.95 -1.17
CA TRP A 21 10.25 0.34 -0.93
C TRP A 21 9.40 1.51 -1.42
N ILE A 22 8.74 1.41 -2.58
CA ILE A 22 7.79 2.43 -3.04
C ILE A 22 6.69 2.60 -2.00
N ILE A 23 6.03 1.52 -1.56
CA ILE A 23 4.98 1.60 -0.54
C ILE A 23 5.49 2.28 0.73
N ILE A 24 6.66 1.85 1.25
CA ILE A 24 7.22 2.40 2.49
C ILE A 24 7.57 3.89 2.32
N VAL A 25 8.27 4.26 1.25
CA VAL A 25 8.74 5.63 1.03
C VAL A 25 7.56 6.55 0.76
N THR A 26 6.60 6.15 -0.08
CA THR A 26 5.42 6.99 -0.37
C THR A 26 4.59 7.20 0.90
N ASN A 27 4.33 6.15 1.70
CA ASN A 27 3.60 6.31 2.96
C ASN A 27 4.39 7.14 3.99
N ALA A 28 5.72 7.00 4.06
CA ALA A 28 6.55 7.81 4.95
C ALA A 28 6.52 9.30 4.55
N ILE A 29 6.60 9.61 3.26
CA ILE A 29 6.47 10.96 2.75
C ILE A 29 5.10 11.53 3.11
N THR A 30 4.02 10.78 2.88
CA THR A 30 2.66 11.24 3.22
C THR A 30 2.51 11.49 4.71
N CYS A 31 3.00 10.59 5.56
CA CYS A 31 2.95 10.74 7.01
C CYS A 31 3.72 11.99 7.49
N ILE A 32 4.83 12.34 6.82
CA ILE A 32 5.60 13.56 7.13
C ILE A 32 4.90 14.80 6.61
N TYR A 33 4.32 14.78 5.40
CA TYR A 33 3.72 15.96 4.76
C TYR A 33 2.32 16.28 5.27
N THR A 34 1.53 15.29 5.67
CA THR A 34 0.12 15.45 6.08
C THR A 34 -0.06 16.47 7.21
N PRO A 35 0.76 16.49 8.27
CA PRO A 35 0.69 17.53 9.30
C PRO A 35 0.93 18.95 8.78
N PHE A 36 1.79 19.12 7.77
CA PHE A 36 2.08 20.43 7.19
C PHE A 36 0.97 20.91 6.26
N THR A 37 0.35 20.00 5.50
CA THR A 37 -0.68 20.35 4.53
C THR A 37 -2.04 20.60 5.18
N ILE A 38 -2.33 20.00 6.34
CA ILE A 38 -3.65 20.13 6.97
C ILE A 38 -3.94 21.52 7.56
N GLY A 39 -2.89 22.26 7.91
CA GLY A 39 -3.02 23.66 8.35
C GLY A 39 -3.34 24.62 7.19
N MET A 40 -3.22 24.17 5.94
CA MET A 40 -3.45 25.02 4.78
C MET A 40 -4.95 25.23 4.52
N PRO A 41 -5.40 26.46 4.21
CA PRO A 41 -6.81 26.78 3.95
C PRO A 41 -7.40 25.94 2.81
N THR A 42 -6.58 25.64 1.80
CA THR A 42 -6.95 24.83 0.64
C THR A 42 -7.30 23.39 1.03
N THR A 43 -6.51 22.78 1.91
CA THR A 43 -6.77 21.42 2.41
C THR A 43 -7.98 21.36 3.33
N GLN A 44 -8.17 22.38 4.18
CA GLN A 44 -9.35 22.46 5.05
C GLN A 44 -10.64 22.67 4.26
N ALA A 45 -10.61 23.50 3.22
CA ALA A 45 -11.74 23.67 2.30
C ALA A 45 -12.04 22.38 1.53
N LEU A 46 -11.03 21.57 1.21
CA LEU A 46 -11.23 20.27 0.58
C LEU A 46 -11.90 19.27 1.54
N LEU A 47 -11.38 19.19 2.77
CA LEU A 47 -11.85 18.26 3.80
C LEU A 47 -13.20 18.65 4.40
N SER A 48 -13.63 19.91 4.30
CA SER A 48 -14.97 20.34 4.74
C SER A 48 -16.09 19.78 3.87
N HIS A 49 -15.78 19.35 2.64
CA HIS A 49 -16.72 18.68 1.75
C HIS A 49 -16.82 17.17 2.02
N TYR A 50 -16.02 16.62 2.93
CA TYR A 50 -16.04 15.21 3.26
C TYR A 50 -17.15 14.92 4.26
N LEU A 51 -17.68 13.70 4.21
CA LEU A 51 -18.78 13.27 5.08
C LEU A 51 -18.38 13.17 6.55
N LEU A 52 -17.13 12.77 6.82
CA LEU A 52 -16.58 12.69 8.17
C LEU A 52 -15.84 13.97 8.57
N PRO A 53 -15.88 14.34 9.86
CA PRO A 53 -15.11 15.46 10.36
C PRO A 53 -13.61 15.23 10.15
N VAL A 54 -12.87 16.33 9.98
CA VAL A 54 -11.43 16.34 9.66
C VAL A 54 -10.62 15.40 10.55
N TRP A 55 -10.85 15.43 11.87
CA TRP A 55 -10.11 14.59 12.83
C TRP A 55 -10.36 13.09 12.62
N ALA A 56 -11.58 12.68 12.26
CA ALA A 56 -11.92 11.28 12.03
C ALA A 56 -11.30 10.79 10.71
N THR A 57 -11.38 11.62 9.66
CA THR A 57 -10.74 11.35 8.37
C THR A 57 -9.24 11.16 8.53
N LEU A 58 -8.56 12.03 9.29
CA LEU A 58 -7.13 11.88 9.58
C LEU A 58 -6.81 10.64 10.40
N GLY A 59 -7.57 10.38 11.47
CA GLY A 59 -7.32 9.22 12.33
C GLY A 59 -7.35 7.93 11.53
N ILE A 60 -8.33 7.78 10.64
CA ILE A 60 -8.45 6.63 9.74
C ILE A 60 -7.29 6.60 8.74
N SER A 61 -6.94 7.73 8.12
CA SER A 61 -5.80 7.80 7.18
C SER A 61 -4.49 7.36 7.83
N VAL A 62 -4.17 7.85 9.02
CA VAL A 62 -2.94 7.48 9.74
C VAL A 62 -2.92 5.99 10.08
N ILE A 63 -4.04 5.42 10.53
CA ILE A 63 -4.14 3.99 10.80
C ILE A 63 -3.87 3.18 9.52
N LEU A 64 -4.46 3.59 8.39
CA LEU A 64 -4.26 2.92 7.10
C LEU A 64 -2.82 3.03 6.60
N GLU A 65 -2.16 4.18 6.79
CA GLU A 65 -0.75 4.37 6.45
C GLU A 65 0.16 3.44 7.26
N VAL A 66 -0.05 3.37 8.58
CA VAL A 66 0.72 2.46 9.45
C VAL A 66 0.53 1.01 9.02
N VAL A 67 -0.71 0.60 8.73
CA VAL A 67 -1.00 -0.74 8.23
C VAL A 67 -0.28 -0.99 6.89
N ASN A 68 -0.29 -0.03 5.97
CA ASN A 68 0.42 -0.16 4.68
C ASN A 68 1.94 -0.30 4.86
N VAL A 69 2.55 0.42 5.81
CA VAL A 69 3.97 0.27 6.13
C VAL A 69 4.26 -1.12 6.69
N VAL A 70 3.44 -1.61 7.63
CA VAL A 70 3.58 -2.97 8.20
C VAL A 70 3.43 -4.04 7.10
N VAL A 71 2.47 -3.87 6.20
CA VAL A 71 2.26 -4.75 5.05
C VAL A 71 3.45 -4.70 4.09
N GLY A 72 4.00 -3.52 3.80
CA GLY A 72 5.21 -3.35 3.00
C GLY A 72 6.39 -4.13 3.59
N ILE A 73 6.61 -4.04 4.91
CA ILE A 73 7.65 -4.80 5.62
C ILE A 73 7.36 -6.31 5.58
N ALA A 74 6.10 -6.72 5.69
CA ALA A 74 5.71 -8.13 5.61
C ALA A 74 5.92 -8.71 4.19
N ILE A 75 5.68 -7.91 3.14
CA ILE A 75 6.03 -8.22 1.75
C ILE A 75 7.56 -8.35 1.63
N LEU A 76 8.33 -7.47 2.30
CA LEU A 76 9.78 -7.58 2.31
C LEU A 76 10.26 -8.91 2.91
N LYS A 77 9.56 -9.39 3.95
CA LYS A 77 9.83 -10.67 4.60
C LYS A 77 9.28 -11.89 3.87
N GLY A 78 8.55 -11.70 2.76
CA GLY A 78 7.99 -12.80 1.97
C GLY A 78 6.88 -13.57 2.68
N ARG A 79 6.17 -12.95 3.63
CA ARG A 79 5.12 -13.65 4.39
C ARG A 79 3.80 -13.72 3.61
N GLU A 80 3.21 -14.89 3.45
CA GLU A 80 2.01 -15.09 2.61
C GLU A 80 0.78 -14.26 3.03
N TRP A 81 0.59 -14.03 4.34
CA TRP A 81 -0.53 -13.21 4.86
C TRP A 81 -0.44 -11.74 4.45
N SER A 82 0.73 -11.25 4.02
CA SER A 82 0.88 -9.87 3.56
C SER A 82 0.02 -9.60 2.33
N ARG A 83 -0.20 -10.62 1.49
CA ARG A 83 -1.03 -10.50 0.29
C ARG A 83 -2.49 -10.21 0.62
N LYS A 84 -3.05 -11.02 1.53
CA LYS A 84 -4.44 -10.89 1.99
C LYS A 84 -4.66 -9.57 2.71
N THR A 85 -3.71 -9.18 3.56
CA THR A 85 -3.77 -7.93 4.32
C THR A 85 -3.69 -6.72 3.38
N TYR A 86 -2.79 -6.73 2.40
CA TYR A 86 -2.69 -5.65 1.40
C TYR A 86 -4.01 -5.44 0.65
N ILE A 87 -4.62 -6.53 0.16
CA ILE A 87 -5.89 -6.47 -0.56
C ILE A 87 -7.01 -5.97 0.35
N ALA A 88 -7.11 -6.50 1.57
CA ALA A 88 -8.14 -6.09 2.54
C ALA A 88 -8.02 -4.60 2.89
N THR A 89 -6.80 -4.12 3.17
CA THR A 89 -6.54 -2.71 3.46
C THR A 89 -6.89 -1.83 2.26
N ALA A 90 -6.49 -2.20 1.04
CA ALA A 90 -6.78 -1.41 -0.15
C ALA A 90 -8.29 -1.34 -0.44
N VAL A 91 -9.00 -2.47 -0.36
CA VAL A 91 -10.46 -2.51 -0.54
C VAL A 91 -11.15 -1.61 0.49
N PHE A 92 -10.72 -1.69 1.75
CA PHE A 92 -11.22 -0.80 2.80
C PHE A 92 -10.92 0.67 2.49
N SER A 93 -9.69 1.02 2.08
CA SER A 93 -9.32 2.39 1.72
C SER A 93 -10.13 2.94 0.55
N PHE A 94 -10.43 2.12 -0.46
CA PHE A 94 -11.29 2.53 -1.57
C PHE A 94 -12.74 2.72 -1.11
N ALA A 95 -13.32 1.74 -0.39
CA ALA A 95 -14.68 1.85 0.13
C ALA A 95 -14.83 3.08 1.04
N PHE A 96 -13.87 3.31 1.93
CA PHE A 96 -13.81 4.49 2.78
C PHE A 96 -13.77 5.77 1.94
N SER A 97 -12.90 5.84 0.93
CA SER A 97 -12.81 7.01 0.05
C SER A 97 -14.10 7.27 -0.73
N PHE A 98 -14.75 6.22 -1.23
CA PHE A 98 -16.04 6.33 -1.94
C PHE A 98 -17.17 6.84 -1.04
N VAL A 99 -17.19 6.44 0.23
CA VAL A 99 -18.20 6.91 1.17
C VAL A 99 -17.85 8.31 1.69
N ASN A 100 -16.58 8.60 1.96
CA ASN A 100 -16.20 9.82 2.64
C ASN A 100 -16.03 11.03 1.70
N MET A 101 -15.69 10.80 0.43
CA MET A 101 -15.36 11.86 -0.53
C MET A 101 -16.53 12.11 -1.53
N PRO A 102 -16.77 13.37 -1.95
CA PRO A 102 -17.79 13.66 -2.96
C PRO A 102 -17.48 13.02 -4.32
N ALA A 103 -18.55 12.65 -5.05
CA ALA A 103 -18.44 11.97 -6.35
C ALA A 103 -17.67 12.75 -7.42
N SER A 104 -17.66 14.08 -7.34
CA SER A 104 -16.88 14.95 -8.23
C SER A 104 -15.37 14.74 -8.12
N MET A 105 -14.90 14.15 -7.02
CA MET A 105 -13.48 13.93 -6.76
C MET A 105 -13.03 12.49 -7.04
N TYR A 106 -13.91 11.56 -7.45
CA TYR A 106 -13.53 10.17 -7.70
C TYR A 106 -12.41 9.99 -8.73
N ALA A 107 -12.21 10.98 -9.61
CA ALA A 107 -11.07 11.02 -10.52
C ALA A 107 -9.70 10.93 -9.80
N VAL A 108 -9.59 11.45 -8.57
CA VAL A 108 -8.37 11.39 -7.75
C VAL A 108 -8.04 9.95 -7.33
N LEU A 109 -9.02 9.04 -7.33
CA LEU A 109 -8.80 7.63 -7.00
C LEU A 109 -8.21 6.83 -8.18
N ILE A 110 -8.34 7.32 -9.42
CA ILE A 110 -7.89 6.60 -10.62
C ILE A 110 -6.40 6.24 -10.55
N PRO A 111 -5.47 7.17 -10.24
CA PRO A 111 -4.05 6.83 -10.08
C PRO A 111 -3.82 5.80 -8.97
N GLY A 112 -4.56 5.91 -7.86
CA GLY A 112 -4.48 4.96 -6.73
C GLY A 112 -4.92 3.55 -7.12
N VAL A 113 -6.02 3.41 -7.86
CA VAL A 113 -6.50 2.12 -8.37
C VAL A 113 -5.51 1.51 -9.37
N LEU A 114 -4.93 2.32 -10.26
CA LEU A 114 -3.92 1.85 -11.20
C LEU A 114 -2.66 1.35 -10.49
N LEU A 115 -2.18 2.09 -9.48
CA LEU A 115 -1.06 1.65 -8.65
C LEU A 115 -1.38 0.37 -7.89
N PHE A 116 -2.57 0.27 -7.28
CA PHE A 116 -3.03 -0.95 -6.62
C PHE A 116 -3.04 -2.15 -7.58
N ALA A 117 -3.61 -2.00 -8.78
CA ALA A 117 -3.65 -3.05 -9.79
C ALA A 117 -2.23 -3.48 -10.23
N LEU A 118 -1.34 -2.51 -10.44
CA LEU A 118 0.07 -2.78 -10.73
C LEU A 118 0.75 -3.56 -9.58
N PHE A 119 0.47 -3.19 -8.34
CA PHE A 119 1.06 -3.81 -7.16
C PHE A 119 0.55 -5.24 -6.97
N VAL A 120 -0.75 -5.47 -7.12
CA VAL A 120 -1.34 -6.82 -7.15
C VAL A 120 -0.70 -7.65 -8.27
N TYR A 121 -0.61 -7.10 -9.48
CA TYR A 121 0.01 -7.81 -10.61
C TYR A 121 1.47 -8.21 -10.33
N LEU A 122 2.29 -7.29 -9.79
CA LEU A 122 3.66 -7.60 -9.39
C LEU A 122 3.73 -8.68 -8.30
N MET A 123 2.80 -8.64 -7.34
CA MET A 123 2.77 -9.54 -6.20
C MET A 123 2.33 -10.96 -6.58
N PHE A 124 1.44 -11.12 -7.57
CA PHE A 124 0.98 -12.42 -8.09
C PHE A 124 1.83 -12.98 -9.23
N ARG A 125 2.80 -12.22 -9.73
CA ARG A 125 3.73 -12.69 -10.77
C ARG A 125 4.46 -13.96 -10.31
N ARG A 126 4.57 -14.97 -11.18
CA ARG A 126 5.18 -16.30 -10.90
C ARG A 126 6.45 -16.30 -10.01
N PRO A 127 7.47 -15.45 -10.22
CA PRO A 127 8.66 -15.43 -9.36
C PRO A 127 8.37 -14.94 -7.93
N ALA A 128 7.36 -14.07 -7.74
CA ALA A 128 6.92 -13.66 -6.41
C ALA A 128 6.22 -14.82 -5.70
N THR A 129 5.31 -15.53 -6.37
CA THR A 129 4.59 -16.67 -5.78
C THR A 129 5.51 -17.81 -5.37
N ALA A 130 6.58 -18.06 -6.13
CA ALA A 130 7.62 -19.00 -5.71
C ALA A 130 8.35 -18.54 -4.42
N TYR A 131 8.66 -17.24 -4.29
CA TYR A 131 9.29 -16.69 -3.09
C TYR A 131 8.39 -16.77 -1.84
N PHE A 132 7.08 -16.52 -1.99
CA PHE A 132 6.13 -16.65 -0.89
C PHE A 132 5.95 -18.12 -0.46
N GLN A 133 5.87 -19.06 -1.41
CA GLN A 133 5.73 -20.50 -1.11
C GLN A 133 6.99 -21.12 -0.47
N ALA A 134 8.18 -20.57 -0.72
CA ALA A 134 9.41 -21.07 -0.10
C ALA A 134 9.61 -20.58 1.34
N ASN A 135 8.91 -19.52 1.76
CA ASN A 135 8.99 -18.92 3.09
C ASN A 135 7.65 -18.99 3.86
N ALA A 136 6.72 -19.84 3.40
CA ALA A 136 5.44 -20.16 4.04
C ALA A 136 5.62 -21.21 5.12
#